data_AF-A0A844BCJ5-F1
#
_entry.id   AF-A0A844BCJ5-F1
#
_cell.length_a   1.000
_cell.length_b   1.000
_cell.length_c   1.000
_cell.angle_alpha   90.00
_cell.angle_beta   90.00
_cell.angle_gamma   90.00
#
_symmetry.space_group_name_H-M   'P 1'
#
loop_
_entity.id
_entity.type
_entity.pdbx_description
1 polymer ?
#
loop_
_entity_poly.entity_id
_entity_poly.type
_entity_poly.pdbx_seq_one_letter_code
_entity_poly.pdbx_strand_id
1 'polypeptide(L)'
;MVALSLAGCGKVGEKVPSAADYLHDIDAARAKVKEYQGDPAKLQNDAAVINASQAVAKLGSDRVLQCWGKTSAERHVATANTNHECLDAQGFKR
;
A
#
# COMPACT_ATOMS: atom_id res chain seq x y z
N MET A 1 -36.24 -11.71 12.32
CA MET A 1 -35.57 -10.72 11.44
C MET A 1 -35.05 -11.45 10.24
N VAL A 2 -35.54 -11.09 9.05
CA VAL A 2 -35.15 -11.71 7.77
C VAL A 2 -33.79 -11.15 7.39
N ALA A 3 -32.75 -11.98 7.40
CA ALA A 3 -31.47 -11.63 6.80
C ALA A 3 -31.54 -12.05 5.32
N LEU A 4 -31.83 -11.09 4.45
CA LEU A 4 -31.70 -11.23 3.00
C LEU A 4 -30.23 -11.44 2.65
N SER A 5 -29.83 -12.67 2.36
CA SER A 5 -28.50 -12.98 1.80
C SER A 5 -28.49 -12.71 0.28
N LEU A 6 -28.49 -11.43 -0.11
CA LEU A 6 -27.97 -11.04 -1.43
C LEU A 6 -26.46 -10.89 -1.33
N ALA A 7 -25.74 -12.00 -1.48
CA ALA A 7 -24.32 -11.96 -1.82
C ALA A 7 -24.18 -12.58 -3.21
N GLY A 8 -24.21 -11.71 -4.22
CA GLY A 8 -23.92 -12.06 -5.59
C GLY A 8 -22.52 -12.68 -5.74
N CYS A 9 -22.29 -13.27 -6.91
CA CYS A 9 -21.01 -13.76 -7.39
C CYS A 9 -19.90 -12.69 -7.30
N GLY A 10 -19.34 -12.49 -6.11
CA GLY A 10 -18.06 -11.82 -5.90
C GLY A 10 -17.01 -12.92 -5.83
N LYS A 11 -16.09 -12.92 -6.79
CA LYS A 11 -14.91 -13.79 -6.85
C LYS A 11 -14.36 -14.05 -5.45
N VAL A 12 -14.20 -15.33 -5.12
CA VAL A 12 -13.52 -15.80 -3.91
C VAL A 12 -12.12 -15.17 -3.87
N GLY A 13 -11.90 -14.26 -2.92
CA GLY A 13 -10.62 -14.16 -2.24
C GLY A 13 -9.46 -13.43 -2.93
N GLU A 14 -9.68 -12.41 -3.73
CA GLU A 14 -8.60 -11.42 -3.98
C GLU A 14 -8.40 -10.62 -2.68
N LYS A 15 -7.45 -11.08 -1.85
CA LYS A 15 -7.07 -10.39 -0.62
C LYS A 15 -6.52 -9.02 -1.00
N VAL A 16 -7.28 -7.97 -0.70
CA VAL A 16 -6.83 -6.58 -0.91
C VAL A 16 -5.51 -6.39 -0.15
N PRO A 17 -4.41 -5.99 -0.82
CA PRO A 17 -3.13 -5.80 -0.15
C PRO A 17 -3.26 -4.74 0.94
N SER A 18 -2.68 -5.02 2.10
CA SER A 18 -2.65 -4.07 3.21
C SER A 18 -1.65 -2.94 2.93
N ALA A 19 -1.69 -1.88 3.75
CA ALA A 19 -0.67 -0.83 3.67
C ALA A 19 0.74 -1.35 3.96
N ALA A 20 0.88 -2.42 4.76
CA ALA A 20 2.16 -3.05 5.00
C ALA A 20 2.64 -3.79 3.74
N ASP A 21 1.79 -4.58 3.09
CA ASP A 21 2.12 -5.23 1.80
C ASP A 21 2.62 -4.22 0.77
N TYR A 22 1.94 -3.07 0.67
CA TYR A 22 2.35 -1.96 -0.19
C TYR A 22 3.61 -1.22 0.26
N LEU A 23 4.00 -1.28 1.53
CA LEU A 23 5.31 -0.77 1.96
C LEU A 23 6.43 -1.72 1.56
N HIS A 24 6.17 -3.03 1.55
CA HIS A 24 7.12 -4.01 1.01
C HIS A 24 7.18 -3.98 -0.52
N ASP A 25 6.12 -3.50 -1.20
CA ASP A 25 6.07 -3.28 -2.64
C ASP A 25 5.63 -1.85 -2.99
N ILE A 26 6.52 -0.89 -2.71
CA ILE A 26 6.23 0.53 -2.82
C ILE A 26 6.03 1.00 -4.28
N ASP A 27 6.59 0.28 -5.25
CA ASP A 27 6.35 0.54 -6.67
C ASP A 27 4.91 0.20 -7.05
N ALA A 28 4.36 -0.91 -6.54
CA ALA A 28 2.94 -1.23 -6.71
C ALA A 28 2.03 -0.20 -6.02
N ALA A 29 2.42 0.29 -4.84
CA ALA A 29 1.67 1.34 -4.15
C ALA A 29 1.59 2.63 -4.98
N ARG A 30 2.72 3.06 -5.54
CA ARG A 30 2.80 4.25 -6.41
C ARG A 30 1.99 4.07 -7.69
N ALA A 31 2.04 2.88 -8.29
CA ALA A 31 1.24 2.56 -9.47
C ALA A 31 -0.26 2.69 -9.17
N LYS A 32 -0.72 2.20 -8.01
CA LYS A 32 -2.13 2.31 -7.61
C LYS A 32 -2.56 3.73 -7.29
N VAL A 33 -1.72 4.52 -6.62
CA VAL A 33 -2.01 5.95 -6.40
C VAL A 33 -2.07 6.71 -7.73
N LYS A 34 -1.21 6.36 -8.70
CA LYS A 34 -1.26 6.93 -10.05
C LYS A 34 -2.52 6.52 -10.82
N GLU A 35 -3.00 5.29 -10.64
CA GLU A 35 -4.28 4.84 -11.20
C GLU A 35 -5.45 5.66 -10.65
N TYR A 36 -5.46 5.93 -9.34
CA TYR A 36 -6.44 6.82 -8.71
C TYR A 36 -6.43 8.24 -9.28
N GLN A 37 -5.26 8.78 -9.62
CA GLN A 37 -5.18 10.10 -10.26
C GLN A 37 -5.80 10.13 -11.66
N GLY A 38 -5.86 8.98 -12.36
CA GLY A 38 -6.48 8.86 -13.67
C GLY A 38 -8.01 8.80 -13.62
N ASP A 39 -8.59 8.21 -12.57
CA ASP A 39 -10.04 8.11 -12.39
C ASP A 39 -10.43 8.14 -10.89
N PRO A 40 -10.36 9.32 -10.25
CA PRO A 40 -10.59 9.42 -8.81
C PRO A 40 -12.05 9.14 -8.43
N ALA A 41 -13.01 9.49 -9.30
CA ALA A 41 -14.43 9.27 -9.05
C ALA A 41 -14.77 7.78 -8.89
N LYS A 42 -14.12 6.93 -9.68
CA LYS A 42 -14.30 5.47 -9.63
C LYS A 42 -13.55 4.83 -8.46
N LEU A 43 -12.37 5.36 -8.12
CA LEU A 43 -11.41 4.68 -7.26
C LEU A 43 -11.30 5.27 -5.84
N GLN A 44 -12.00 6.36 -5.52
CA GLN A 44 -11.98 7.00 -4.19
C GLN A 44 -12.38 6.10 -3.02
N ASN A 45 -13.19 5.07 -3.27
CA ASN A 45 -13.62 4.10 -2.25
C ASN A 45 -12.94 2.73 -2.42
N ASP A 46 -11.97 2.63 -3.33
CA ASP A 46 -11.24 1.39 -3.55
C ASP A 46 -10.27 1.13 -2.39
N ALA A 47 -10.45 0.01 -1.70
CA ALA A 47 -9.64 -0.35 -0.54
C ALA A 47 -8.16 -0.53 -0.88
N ALA A 48 -7.81 -1.00 -2.09
CA ALA A 48 -6.43 -1.12 -2.54
C ALA A 48 -5.79 0.27 -2.74
N VAL A 49 -6.54 1.23 -3.30
CA VAL A 49 -6.07 2.61 -3.47
C VAL A 49 -5.89 3.29 -2.11
N ILE A 50 -6.82 3.10 -1.18
CA ILE A 50 -6.73 3.63 0.18
C ILE A 50 -5.50 3.07 0.90
N ASN A 51 -5.27 1.75 0.83
CA ASN A 51 -4.11 1.11 1.46
C ASN A 51 -2.79 1.53 0.81
N ALA A 52 -2.75 1.64 -0.52
CA ALA A 52 -1.59 2.12 -1.26
C ALA A 52 -1.26 3.57 -0.91
N SER A 53 -2.27 4.43 -0.80
CA SER A 53 -2.10 5.84 -0.39
C SER A 53 -1.55 5.95 1.02
N GLN A 54 -2.01 5.11 1.94
CA GLN A 54 -1.47 5.03 3.30
C GLN A 54 0.00 4.60 3.29
N ALA A 55 0.38 3.60 2.49
CA ALA A 55 1.77 3.17 2.36
C ALA A 55 2.68 4.29 1.83
N VAL A 56 2.26 5.00 0.77
CA VAL A 56 3.00 6.14 0.24
C VAL A 56 3.11 7.27 1.27
N ALA A 57 2.05 7.55 2.03
CA ALA A 57 2.08 8.56 3.09
C ALA A 57 3.07 8.21 4.22
N LYS A 58 3.26 6.92 4.53
CA LYS A 58 4.24 6.46 5.52
C LYS A 58 5.68 6.76 5.11
N LEU A 59 5.97 6.91 3.81
CA LEU A 59 7.27 7.39 3.34
C LEU A 59 7.57 8.85 3.74
N GLY A 60 6.59 9.61 4.23
CA GLY A 60 6.85 10.92 4.83
C GLY A 60 7.50 10.85 6.21
N SER A 61 7.60 9.66 6.81
CA SER A 61 8.23 9.46 8.12
C SER A 61 9.70 9.08 7.96
N ASP A 62 10.62 9.85 8.56
CA ASP A 62 12.05 9.53 8.61
C ASP A 62 12.32 8.13 9.17
N ARG A 63 11.51 7.69 10.14
CA ARG A 63 11.58 6.35 10.72
C ARG A 63 11.33 5.26 9.68
N VAL A 64 10.36 5.44 8.79
CA VAL A 64 10.05 4.45 7.75
C VAL A 64 11.08 4.54 6.63
N LEU A 65 11.47 5.76 6.24
CA LEU A 65 12.48 6.01 5.20
C LEU A 65 13.84 5.38 5.50
N GLN A 66 14.21 5.22 6.77
CA GLN A 66 15.47 4.57 7.13
C GLN A 66 15.58 3.13 6.57
N CYS A 67 14.45 2.47 6.27
CA CYS A 67 14.43 1.15 5.64
C CYS A 67 14.83 1.18 4.16
N TRP A 68 15.02 2.35 3.56
CA TRP A 68 15.57 2.54 2.21
C TRP A 68 16.96 3.19 2.23
N GLY A 69 17.54 3.42 3.41
CA GLY A 69 18.88 3.99 3.61
C GLY A 69 18.89 5.30 4.40
N LYS A 70 20.04 5.64 5.00
CA LYS A 70 20.23 6.81 5.89
C LYS A 70 20.38 8.17 5.19
N THR A 71 20.52 8.20 3.87
CA THR A 71 20.85 9.43 3.13
C THR A 71 19.71 9.81 2.20
N SER A 72 18.73 10.52 2.75
CA SER A 72 17.53 11.06 2.10
C SER A 72 17.80 12.02 0.92
N ALA A 73 19.05 12.24 0.54
CA ALA A 73 19.46 13.17 -0.52
C ALA A 73 19.32 12.57 -1.94
N GLU A 74 19.43 11.25 -2.11
CA GLU A 74 19.46 10.59 -3.44
C GLU A 74 18.28 9.62 -3.67
N ARG A 75 17.09 10.05 -3.21
CA ARG A 75 15.72 9.74 -3.68
C ARG A 75 15.51 8.59 -4.70
N HIS A 76 15.74 7.34 -4.31
CA HIS A 76 15.16 6.19 -5.01
C HIS A 76 14.52 5.24 -4.01
N VAL A 77 13.41 5.65 -3.38
CA VAL A 77 12.55 4.69 -2.67
C VAL A 77 11.87 3.83 -3.72
N ALA A 78 12.29 2.57 -3.84
CA ALA A 78 11.80 1.58 -4.77
C ALA A 78 11.64 0.22 -4.06
N THR A 79 10.85 -0.67 -4.65
CA THR A 79 10.72 -2.04 -4.12
C THR A 79 12.09 -2.73 -4.11
N ALA A 80 12.90 -2.48 -5.14
CA ALA A 80 14.23 -3.10 -5.32
C ALA A 80 15.26 -2.82 -4.21
N ASN A 81 15.16 -1.70 -3.48
CA ASN A 81 16.08 -1.35 -2.39
C ASN A 81 15.38 -1.27 -1.02
N THR A 82 14.22 -1.91 -0.90
CA THR A 82 13.48 -1.99 0.37
C THR A 82 14.21 -2.94 1.33
N ASN A 83 14.62 -2.44 2.48
CA ASN A 83 15.02 -3.30 3.60
C ASN A 83 13.76 -3.84 4.28
N HIS A 84 13.33 -5.02 3.85
CA HIS A 84 12.12 -5.64 4.39
C HIS A 84 12.24 -6.01 5.87
N GLU A 85 13.41 -6.45 6.34
CA GLU A 85 13.61 -6.77 7.76
C GLU A 85 13.45 -5.53 8.65
N CYS A 86 13.91 -4.37 8.16
CA CYS A 86 13.69 -3.10 8.82
C CYS A 86 12.19 -2.74 8.91
N LEU A 87 11.41 -3.00 7.85
CA LEU A 87 9.96 -2.79 7.87
C LEU A 87 9.26 -3.74 8.85
N ASP A 88 9.64 -5.02 8.83
CA ASP A 88 9.11 -6.04 9.73
C ASP A 88 9.40 -5.69 11.20
N ALA A 89 10.62 -5.21 11.49
CA ALA A 89 11.03 -4.75 12.82
C ALA A 89 10.28 -3.48 13.28
N GLN A 90 9.77 -2.68 12.34
CA GLN A 90 8.90 -1.55 12.62
C GLN A 90 7.41 -1.92 12.74
N GLY A 91 7.07 -3.19 12.53
CA GLY A 91 5.71 -3.71 12.67
C GLY A 91 4.90 -3.70 11.37
N PHE A 92 5.50 -3.34 10.23
CA PHE A 92 4.89 -3.52 8.92
C PHE A 92 5.18 -4.94 8.47
N LYS A 93 4.29 -5.89 8.77
CA LYS A 93 4.42 -7.30 8.37
C LYS A 93 3.50 -7.60 7.19
N ARG A 94 3.94 -8.51 6.33
CA ARG A 94 3.19 -9.04 5.18
C ARG A 94 2.18 -10.11 5.62
#